data_AF-A0A957M4P6-F1
#
_entry.id   AF-A0A957M4P6-F1
#
_cell.length_a   1.000
_cell.length_b   1.000
_cell.length_c   1.000
_cell.angle_alpha   90.00
_cell.angle_beta   90.00
_cell.angle_gamma   90.00
#
_symmetry.space_group_name_H-M   'P 1'
#
loop_
_entity.id
_entity.type
_entity.pdbx_description
1 polymer ?
#
loop_
_entity_poly.entity_id
_entity_poly.type
_entity_poly.pdbx_seq_one_letter_code
_entity_poly.pdbx_strand_id
1 'polypeptide(L)'
;MLTLIEKILFVAAVAASLYFAGVGFYKVYKAVMRGTGEKPTFGYMLSRLWHAAYTWITTRPIWKTRGLSSLFHIMISLGFVFYFLVNFGDVIEGMFPVTFLGENIVGDFYRLLADIATMSVLVGVIYFILRRFVFNDKALT
;
A
#
# COMPACT_ATOMS: atom_id res chain seq x y z
N MET A 1 13.85 3.12 -18.49
CA MET A 1 12.92 2.22 -19.22
C MET A 1 13.44 0.80 -19.26
N LEU A 2 12.52 -0.15 -19.19
CA LEU A 2 12.73 -1.58 -19.33
C LEU A 2 12.99 -1.96 -20.80
N THR A 3 13.77 -3.01 -21.00
CA THR A 3 13.91 -3.72 -22.28
C THR A 3 12.58 -4.36 -22.70
N LEU A 4 12.48 -4.80 -23.96
CA LEU A 4 11.25 -5.44 -24.46
C LEU A 4 10.88 -6.69 -23.64
N ILE A 5 11.87 -7.52 -23.30
CA ILE A 5 11.65 -8.75 -22.51
C ILE A 5 11.15 -8.39 -21.12
N GLU A 6 11.79 -7.43 -20.45
CA GLU A 6 11.39 -6.97 -19.12
C GLU A 6 9.99 -6.36 -19.11
N LYS A 7 9.60 -5.61 -20.16
CA LYS A 7 8.22 -5.09 -20.31
C LYS A 7 7.20 -6.21 -20.40
N ILE A 8 7.48 -7.25 -21.19
CA ILE A 8 6.60 -8.41 -21.34
C ILE A 8 6.44 -9.12 -19.99
N LEU A 9 7.55 -9.38 -19.30
CA LEU A 9 7.54 -10.01 -17.98
C LEU A 9 6.80 -9.16 -16.94
N PHE A 10 7.02 -7.84 -16.94
CA PHE A 10 6.34 -6.91 -16.05
C PHE A 10 4.83 -6.91 -16.28
N VAL A 11 4.38 -6.79 -17.52
CA VAL A 11 2.94 -6.83 -17.87
C VAL A 11 2.33 -8.18 -17.49
N ALA A 12 3.02 -9.29 -17.73
CA ALA A 12 2.57 -10.61 -17.31
C ALA A 12 2.43 -10.72 -15.79
N ALA A 13 3.39 -10.19 -15.03
CA ALA A 13 3.34 -10.16 -13.57
C ALA A 13 2.20 -9.29 -13.04
N VAL A 14 1.96 -8.11 -13.63
CA VAL A 14 0.84 -7.24 -13.30
C VAL A 14 -0.50 -7.93 -13.59
N ALA A 15 -0.64 -8.55 -14.76
CA ALA A 15 -1.84 -9.27 -15.15
C ALA A 15 -2.14 -10.44 -14.19
N ALA A 16 -1.13 -11.25 -13.86
CA ALA A 16 -1.25 -12.33 -12.90
C ALA A 16 -1.67 -11.80 -11.51
N SER A 17 -1.01 -10.73 -11.03
CA SER A 17 -1.30 -10.12 -9.73
C SER A 17 -2.74 -9.60 -9.65
N LEU A 18 -3.21 -8.90 -10.70
CA LEU A 18 -4.58 -8.41 -10.79
C LEU A 18 -5.59 -9.55 -10.85
N TYR A 19 -5.29 -10.62 -11.60
CA TYR A 19 -6.14 -11.80 -11.67
C TYR A 19 -6.31 -12.44 -10.29
N PHE A 20 -5.22 -12.75 -9.59
CA PHE A 20 -5.29 -13.39 -8.28
C PHE A 20 -5.93 -12.49 -7.22
N ALA A 21 -5.64 -11.18 -7.24
CA ALA A 21 -6.31 -10.20 -6.39
C ALA A 21 -7.82 -10.19 -6.66
N GLY A 22 -8.24 -10.12 -7.94
CA GLY A 22 -9.63 -10.15 -8.35
C GLY A 22 -10.36 -11.41 -7.91
N VAL A 23 -9.74 -12.58 -8.05
CA VAL A 23 -10.28 -13.85 -7.54
C VAL A 23 -10.48 -13.80 -6.02
N GLY A 24 -9.51 -13.27 -5.28
CA GLY A 24 -9.59 -13.09 -3.82
C GLY A 24 -10.75 -12.19 -3.42
N PHE A 25 -10.82 -10.99 -4.00
CA PHE A 25 -11.91 -10.04 -3.76
C PHE A 25 -13.28 -10.61 -4.12
N TYR A 26 -13.37 -11.34 -5.23
CA TYR A 26 -14.62 -11.95 -5.66
C TYR A 26 -15.11 -13.03 -4.68
N LYS A 27 -14.20 -13.80 -4.07
CA LYS A 27 -14.55 -14.76 -3.01
C LYS A 27 -15.14 -14.04 -1.80
N VAL A 28 -14.52 -12.95 -1.35
CA VAL A 28 -15.01 -12.13 -0.23
C VAL A 28 -16.37 -11.52 -0.57
N TYR A 29 -16.52 -10.94 -1.77
CA TYR A 29 -17.78 -10.40 -2.25
C TYR A 29 -18.90 -11.45 -2.19
N LYS A 30 -18.66 -12.65 -2.74
CA LYS A 30 -19.64 -13.75 -2.66
C LYS A 30 -19.98 -14.14 -1.23
N ALA A 31 -19.00 -14.14 -0.33
CA ALA A 31 -19.24 -14.44 1.08
C ALA A 31 -20.13 -13.39 1.75
N VAL A 32 -19.87 -12.10 1.52
CA VAL A 32 -20.68 -10.99 2.04
C VAL A 32 -22.09 -11.02 1.46
N MET A 33 -22.23 -11.25 0.15
CA MET A 33 -23.52 -11.27 -0.55
C MET A 33 -24.41 -12.48 -0.20
N ARG A 34 -23.90 -13.49 0.53
CA ARG A 34 -24.73 -14.57 1.08
C ARG A 34 -25.53 -14.12 2.31
N GLY A 35 -25.22 -12.95 2.88
CA GLY A 35 -25.99 -12.40 3.99
C GLY A 35 -27.44 -12.14 3.59
N THR A 36 -28.36 -12.26 4.54
CA THR A 36 -29.80 -12.06 4.34
C THR A 36 -30.22 -10.58 4.39
N GLY A 37 -29.29 -9.66 4.62
CA GLY A 37 -29.55 -8.23 4.68
C GLY A 37 -29.74 -7.61 3.29
N GLU A 38 -30.45 -6.49 3.24
CA GLU A 38 -30.60 -5.72 2.00
C GLU A 38 -29.25 -5.21 1.49
N LYS A 39 -29.04 -5.31 0.18
CA LYS A 39 -27.84 -4.79 -0.46
C LYS A 39 -27.83 -3.26 -0.29
N PRO A 40 -26.75 -2.67 0.26
CA PRO A 40 -26.68 -1.22 0.36
C PRO A 40 -26.74 -0.56 -1.00
N THR A 41 -27.33 0.63 -1.05
CA THR A 41 -27.36 1.44 -2.27
C THR A 41 -25.94 1.77 -2.73
N PHE A 42 -25.76 1.99 -4.03
CA PHE A 42 -24.46 2.36 -4.59
C PHE A 42 -23.86 3.60 -3.92
N GLY A 43 -24.69 4.62 -3.67
CA GLY A 43 -24.27 5.84 -2.97
C GLY A 43 -23.77 5.57 -1.54
N TYR A 44 -24.43 4.68 -0.79
CA TYR A 44 -23.97 4.30 0.53
C TYR A 44 -22.64 3.54 0.48
N MET A 45 -22.48 2.59 -0.46
CA MET A 45 -21.21 1.88 -0.65
C MET A 45 -20.07 2.84 -0.98
N LEU A 46 -20.31 3.83 -1.85
CA LEU A 46 -19.32 4.84 -2.20
C LEU A 46 -18.94 5.72 -1.00
N SER A 47 -19.92 6.14 -0.21
CA SER A 47 -19.68 6.90 1.04
C SER A 47 -18.82 6.11 2.04
N ARG A 48 -19.10 4.81 2.20
CA ARG A 48 -18.31 3.91 3.05
C ARG A 48 -16.88 3.73 2.53
N LEU A 49 -16.71 3.60 1.21
CA LEU A 49 -15.40 3.53 0.58
C LEU A 49 -14.59 4.80 0.86
N TRP A 50 -15.19 5.98 0.68
CA TRP A 50 -14.55 7.25 0.98
C TRP A 50 -14.16 7.38 2.46
N HIS A 51 -15.08 7.02 3.36
CA HIS A 51 -14.81 7.02 4.79
C HIS A 51 -13.64 6.09 5.16
N ALA A 52 -13.57 4.91 4.55
CA ALA A 52 -12.47 3.98 4.74
C ALA A 52 -11.14 4.55 4.22
N ALA A 53 -11.12 5.12 3.01
CA ALA A 53 -9.94 5.75 2.42
C ALA A 53 -9.43 6.90 3.29
N TYR A 54 -10.32 7.80 3.73
CA TYR A 54 -9.99 8.90 4.62
C TYR A 54 -9.41 8.43 5.95
N THR A 55 -10.04 7.43 6.57
CA THR A 55 -9.59 6.88 7.86
C THR A 55 -8.22 6.21 7.74
N TRP A 56 -7.97 5.51 6.62
CA TRP A 56 -6.71 4.85 6.34
C TRP A 56 -5.58 5.87 6.12
N ILE A 57 -5.78 6.85 5.24
CA ILE A 57 -4.79 7.90 4.94
C ILE A 57 -4.45 8.70 6.21
N THR A 58 -5.45 9.03 7.01
CA THR A 58 -5.24 9.83 8.23
C THR A 58 -4.71 9.03 9.42
N THR A 59 -4.64 7.69 9.33
CA THR A 59 -4.16 6.81 10.41
C THR A 59 -4.82 7.04 11.78
N ARG A 60 -6.02 7.64 11.82
CA ARG A 60 -6.72 8.08 13.05
C ARG A 60 -6.90 7.00 14.12
N PRO A 61 -7.21 5.73 13.81
CA PRO A 61 -7.50 4.73 14.84
C PRO A 61 -6.27 4.21 15.60
N ILE A 62 -5.05 4.44 15.09
CA ILE A 62 -3.88 3.63 15.45
C ILE A 62 -3.29 4.03 16.82
N TRP A 63 -3.55 5.24 17.30
CA TRP A 63 -2.92 5.78 18.52
C TRP A 63 -3.48 5.27 19.86
N LYS A 64 -4.42 4.31 19.85
CA LYS A 64 -5.24 4.03 21.04
C LYS A 64 -4.65 3.07 22.07
N THR A 65 -3.64 2.26 21.74
CA THR A 65 -3.25 1.12 22.61
C THR A 65 -1.75 0.98 22.86
N ARG A 66 -0.88 1.10 21.85
CA ARG A 66 0.57 0.83 21.99
C ARG A 66 1.41 1.86 21.26
N GLY A 67 1.72 2.98 21.92
CA GLY A 67 2.39 4.14 21.30
C GLY A 67 3.60 3.80 20.43
N LEU A 68 4.52 2.93 20.91
CA LEU A 68 5.71 2.54 20.14
C LEU A 68 5.38 1.71 18.90
N SER A 69 4.54 0.67 19.03
CA SER A 69 4.11 -0.13 17.87
C SER A 69 3.27 0.70 16.90
N SER A 70 2.46 1.64 17.40
CA SER A 70 1.70 2.57 16.58
C SER A 70 2.61 3.49 15.77
N LEU A 71 3.70 3.99 16.36
CA LEU A 71 4.70 4.79 15.66
C LEU A 71 5.31 4.02 14.47
N PHE A 72 5.83 2.82 14.71
CA PHE A 72 6.41 2.00 13.64
C PHE A 72 5.37 1.59 12.58
N HIS A 73 4.12 1.34 12.98
CA HIS A 73 3.05 1.09 12.03
C HIS A 73 2.76 2.32 11.15
N ILE A 74 2.81 3.53 11.71
CA ILE A 74 2.56 4.76 10.97
C ILE A 74 3.69 5.04 9.98
N MET A 75 4.95 4.81 10.37
CA MET A 75 6.10 4.87 9.46
C MET A 75 5.89 3.99 8.22
N ILE A 76 5.44 2.75 8.45
CA ILE A 76 5.09 1.82 7.37
C ILE A 76 3.90 2.36 6.57
N SER A 77 2.79 2.69 7.23
CA SER A 77 1.54 3.08 6.59
C SER A 77 1.70 4.31 5.69
N LEU A 78 2.37 5.36 6.18
CA LEU A 78 2.61 6.58 5.41
C LEU A 78 3.56 6.30 4.24
N GLY A 79 4.59 5.47 4.45
CA GLY A 79 5.47 5.04 3.37
C GLY A 79 4.70 4.29 2.28
N PHE A 80 3.86 3.31 2.64
CA PHE A 80 3.02 2.58 1.68
C PHE A 80 2.04 3.50 0.94
N VAL A 81 1.44 4.49 1.61
CA VAL A 81 0.59 5.50 0.95
C VAL A 81 1.38 6.30 -0.09
N PHE A 82 2.56 6.79 0.28
CA PHE A 82 3.43 7.53 -0.65
C PHE A 82 3.89 6.64 -1.83
N TYR A 83 4.14 5.36 -1.57
CA TYR A 83 4.57 4.40 -2.59
C TYR A 83 3.51 4.13 -3.66
N PHE A 84 2.23 4.49 -3.47
CA PHE A 84 1.29 4.51 -4.60
C PHE A 84 1.74 5.48 -5.70
N LEU A 85 2.24 6.66 -5.31
CA LEU A 85 2.80 7.62 -6.25
C LEU A 85 4.14 7.12 -6.80
N VAL A 86 5.00 6.55 -5.95
CA VAL A 86 6.30 6.04 -6.37
C VAL A 86 6.16 4.93 -7.40
N ASN A 87 5.36 3.90 -7.09
CA ASN A 87 5.11 2.80 -8.01
C ASN A 87 4.46 3.27 -9.32
N PHE A 88 3.62 4.31 -9.28
CA PHE A 88 3.07 4.90 -10.49
C PHE A 88 4.15 5.56 -11.35
N GLY A 89 5.05 6.33 -10.73
CA GLY A 89 6.23 6.88 -11.39
C GLY A 89 7.12 5.79 -11.99
N ASP A 90 7.43 4.75 -11.22
CA ASP A 90 8.26 3.62 -11.64
C ASP A 90 7.66 2.87 -12.83
N VAL A 91 6.33 2.71 -12.87
CA VAL A 91 5.63 2.14 -14.04
C VAL A 91 5.85 3.01 -15.27
N ILE A 92 5.72 4.34 -15.13
CA ILE A 92 5.93 5.27 -16.25
C ILE A 92 7.38 5.21 -16.74
N GLU A 93 8.36 5.34 -15.84
CA GLU A 93 9.79 5.28 -16.17
C GLU A 93 10.22 3.90 -16.70
N GLY A 94 9.56 2.84 -16.22
CA GLY A 94 9.75 1.48 -16.71
C GLY A 94 9.23 1.31 -18.14
N MET A 95 8.08 1.90 -18.47
CA MET A 95 7.46 1.72 -19.78
C MET A 95 7.97 2.69 -20.85
N PHE A 96 8.40 3.89 -20.46
CA PHE A 96 8.78 4.98 -21.37
C PHE A 96 10.17 5.54 -21.04
N PRO A 97 10.93 6.07 -22.03
CA PRO A 97 12.22 6.72 -21.80
C PRO A 97 12.04 8.14 -21.24
N VAL A 98 11.42 8.25 -20.07
CA VAL A 98 11.14 9.52 -19.39
C VAL A 98 11.58 9.44 -17.93
N THR A 99 11.83 10.59 -17.33
CA THR A 99 12.08 10.75 -15.89
C THR A 99 10.81 11.30 -15.24
N PHE A 100 10.19 10.54 -14.35
CA PHE A 100 8.99 10.95 -13.64
C PHE A 100 9.29 12.17 -12.76
N LEU A 101 8.47 13.22 -12.91
CA LEU A 101 8.68 14.56 -12.34
C LEU A 101 9.97 15.28 -12.79
N GLY A 102 10.77 14.70 -13.69
CA GLY A 102 11.92 15.32 -14.33
C GLY A 102 13.17 15.47 -13.47
N GLU A 103 14.19 16.10 -14.06
CA GLU A 103 15.48 16.45 -13.44
C GLU A 103 15.44 17.90 -12.96
N ASN A 104 14.55 18.16 -12.00
CA ASN A 104 14.36 19.47 -11.40
C ASN A 104 14.14 19.31 -9.89
N ILE A 105 14.06 20.45 -9.20
CA ILE A 105 13.90 20.49 -7.73
C ILE A 105 12.67 19.74 -7.22
N VAL A 106 11.58 19.67 -7.99
CA VAL A 106 10.36 18.92 -7.61
C VAL A 106 10.63 17.43 -7.70
N GLY A 107 11.27 16.98 -8.78
CA GLY A 107 11.72 15.59 -8.93
C GLY A 107 12.71 15.17 -7.85
N ASP A 108 13.69 16.03 -7.52
CA ASP A 108 14.67 15.77 -6.47
C ASP A 108 14.02 15.66 -5.10
N PHE A 109 13.09 16.56 -4.78
CA PHE A 109 12.34 16.50 -3.54
C PHE A 109 11.48 15.24 -3.44
N TYR A 110 10.82 14.86 -4.53
CA TYR A 110 10.07 13.60 -4.62
C TYR A 110 10.96 12.38 -4.37
N ARG A 111 12.14 12.31 -4.99
CA ARG A 111 13.11 11.22 -4.81
C ARG A 111 13.62 11.15 -3.36
N LEU A 112 13.94 12.30 -2.76
CA LEU A 112 14.32 12.37 -1.35
C LEU A 112 13.20 11.87 -0.41
N LEU A 113 11.96 12.27 -0.67
CA LEU A 113 10.81 11.76 0.08
C LEU A 113 10.63 10.25 -0.11
N ALA A 114 10.91 9.72 -1.29
CA ALA A 114 10.89 8.29 -1.56
C ALA A 114 11.93 7.57 -0.69
N ASP A 115 13.18 8.05 -0.68
CA ASP A 115 14.26 7.47 0.14
C ASP A 115 13.91 7.46 1.63
N ILE A 116 13.39 8.57 2.14
CA ILE A 116 12.94 8.69 3.55
C ILE A 116 11.80 7.72 3.83
N ALA A 117 10.83 7.61 2.92
CA ALA A 117 9.72 6.68 3.04
C ALA A 117 10.20 5.22 3.02
N THR A 118 11.12 4.86 2.11
CA THR A 118 11.76 3.52 2.05
C THR A 118 12.38 3.18 3.38
N MET A 119 13.19 4.10 3.90
CA MET A 119 13.94 3.84 5.12
C MET A 119 12.99 3.71 6.31
N SER A 120 11.95 4.53 6.36
CA SER A 120 10.90 4.47 7.38
C SER A 120 10.16 3.13 7.37
N VAL A 121 9.79 2.64 6.19
CA VAL A 121 9.12 1.34 6.02
C VAL A 121 10.04 0.21 6.48
N LEU A 122 11.29 0.20 6.04
CA LEU A 122 12.27 -0.83 6.40
C LEU A 122 12.50 -0.88 7.90
N VAL A 123 12.71 0.27 8.55
CA VAL A 123 12.84 0.36 10.02
C VAL A 123 11.61 -0.22 10.73
N GLY A 124 10.40 0.15 10.28
CA GLY A 124 9.17 -0.38 10.87
C GLY A 124 9.00 -1.88 10.66
N VAL A 125 9.31 -2.40 9.47
CA VAL A 125 9.26 -3.84 9.17
C VAL A 125 10.25 -4.60 10.06
N ILE A 126 11.49 -4.12 10.17
CA ILE A 126 12.51 -4.71 11.05
C ILE A 126 12.00 -4.76 12.50
N TYR A 127 11.45 -3.66 13.01
CA TYR A 127 10.85 -3.63 14.34
C TYR A 127 9.80 -4.73 14.53
N PHE A 128 8.85 -4.87 13.61
CA PHE A 128 7.79 -5.88 13.73
C PHE A 128 8.30 -7.31 13.59
N ILE A 129 9.29 -7.55 12.73
CA ILE A 129 9.96 -8.86 12.61
C ILE A 129 10.63 -9.22 13.94
N LEU A 130 11.44 -8.32 14.50
CA LEU A 130 12.13 -8.54 15.77
C LEU A 130 11.13 -8.76 16.92
N ARG A 131 10.12 -7.89 17.02
CA ARG A 131 9.06 -8.00 18.04
C ARG A 131 8.34 -9.35 17.99
N ARG A 132 8.07 -9.86 16.79
CA ARG A 132 7.33 -11.11 16.61
C ARG A 132 8.20 -12.34 16.84
N PHE A 133 9.36 -12.42 16.19
CA PHE A 133 10.11 -13.68 16.09
C PHE A 133 11.29 -13.78 17.04
N VAL A 134 11.89 -12.65 17.42
CA VAL A 134 13.06 -12.64 18.33
C VAL A 134 12.59 -12.45 19.76
N PHE A 135 11.78 -11.42 20.00
CA PHE A 135 11.33 -11.06 21.35
C PHE A 135 10.06 -11.80 21.78
N ASN A 136 9.38 -12.49 20.86
CA ASN A 136 8.17 -13.28 21.13
C ASN A 136 7.20 -12.54 22.05
N ASP A 137 6.84 -11.31 21.67
CA ASP A 137 6.01 -10.44 22.50
C ASP A 137 4.73 -11.17 22.95
N LYS A 138 4.51 -11.24 24.27
CA LYS A 138 3.40 -11.97 24.91
C LYS A 138 2.01 -11.59 24.39
N ALA A 139 1.87 -10.40 23.79
CA ALA A 139 0.61 -10.00 23.19
C ALA A 139 0.32 -10.64 21.82
N LEU A 140 1.25 -11.42 21.27
CA LEU A 140 1.15 -12.10 19.97
C LEU A 140 1.11 -13.64 20.09
N THR A 141 1.12 -14.18 21.31
CA THR A 141 1.13 -15.61 21.66
C THR A 141 -0.06 -15.93 22.54
#